data_AF-A0A6L5X2E0-F1
#
_entry.id   AF-A0A6L5X2E0-F1
#
_cell.length_a   1.000
_cell.length_b   1.000
_cell.length_c   1.000
_cell.angle_alpha   90.00
_cell.angle_beta   90.00
_cell.angle_gamma   90.00
#
_symmetry.space_group_name_H-M   'P 1'
#
loop_
_entity.id
_entity.type
_entity.pdbx_description
1 polymer ?
#
loop_
_entity_poly.entity_id
_entity_poly.type
_entity_poly.pdbx_seq_one_letter_code
_entity_poly.pdbx_strand_id
1 'polypeptide(L)'
;MANLENLMPIQEVNSRRTREQHSADSRKAGKASGEARRRKRDMAETIKFLMDLPVGTNQKALKEAMTRFGIPENEQTQRTAAAFNMMLEVSKGNVQAFRALNEVEERREDSKFRNKQFNYQKQRDREMAQAETGKSSLADRIIGAYAQHEDPEGQEDQEKPDSQTESQPDGDGGGDDEHSE
;
A
#
# COMPACT_ATOMS: atom_id res chain seq x y z
N MET A 1 -1.58 -18.49 16.64
CA MET A 1 -2.18 -17.24 17.13
C MET A 1 -1.28 -16.69 18.23
N ALA A 2 -1.11 -15.36 18.35
CA ALA A 2 -0.34 -14.78 19.45
C ALA A 2 -1.10 -14.96 20.77
N ASN A 3 -0.43 -15.45 21.83
CA ASN A 3 -1.00 -15.56 23.18
C ASN A 3 -1.12 -14.15 23.79
N LEU A 4 -2.27 -13.82 24.38
CA LEU A 4 -2.55 -12.54 25.04
C LEU A 4 -1.57 -12.26 26.19
N GLU A 5 -0.98 -13.30 26.79
CA GLU A 5 0.05 -13.16 27.83
C GLU A 5 1.36 -12.55 27.32
N ASN A 6 1.60 -12.53 26.00
CA ASN A 6 2.81 -11.95 25.41
C ASN A 6 2.66 -10.48 24.99
N LEU A 7 1.46 -9.90 25.10
CA LEU A 7 1.23 -8.50 24.78
C LEU A 7 1.28 -7.68 26.08
N MET A 8 2.16 -6.68 26.13
CA MET A 8 2.13 -5.71 27.21
C MET A 8 0.85 -4.86 27.15
N PRO A 9 0.26 -4.51 28.30
CA PRO A 9 -0.87 -3.60 28.36
C PRO A 9 -0.49 -2.22 27.81
N ILE A 10 -1.38 -1.61 27.02
CA ILE A 10 -1.12 -0.36 26.29
C ILE A 10 -0.72 0.78 27.24
N GLN A 11 -1.27 0.80 28.46
CA GLN A 11 -0.97 1.79 29.49
C GLN A 11 0.51 1.71 29.92
N GLU A 12 1.07 0.50 30.00
CA GLU A 12 2.45 0.26 30.40
C GLU A 12 3.44 0.55 29.26
N VAL A 13 3.04 0.31 28.01
CA VAL A 13 3.84 0.71 26.82
C VAL A 13 3.96 2.22 26.72
N ASN A 14 2.87 2.94 27.01
CA ASN A 14 2.82 4.41 26.94
C ASN A 14 3.51 5.09 28.11
N SER A 15 3.51 4.50 29.31
CA SER A 15 4.18 5.07 30.49
C SER A 15 5.71 4.91 30.45
N ARG A 16 6.21 3.86 29.79
CA ARG A 16 7.65 3.55 29.74
C ARG A 16 8.47 4.48 28.82
N ARG A 17 7.83 5.22 27.90
CA ARG A 17 8.53 6.00 26.86
C ARG A 17 7.82 7.30 26.53
N THR A 18 8.61 8.34 26.29
CA THR A 18 8.06 9.63 25.84
C THR A 18 7.59 9.54 24.38
N ARG A 19 6.69 10.45 23.98
CA ARG A 19 6.19 10.56 22.60
C ARG A 19 7.33 10.69 21.57
N GLU A 20 8.39 11.41 21.94
CA GLU A 20 9.58 11.59 21.10
C GLU A 20 10.36 10.29 20.91
N GLN A 21 10.55 9.52 21.99
CA GLN A 21 11.19 8.20 21.92
C GLN A 21 10.38 7.21 21.07
N HIS A 22 9.05 7.19 21.22
CA HIS A 22 8.16 6.37 20.38
C HIS A 22 8.26 6.75 18.91
N SER A 23 8.32 8.05 18.60
CA SER A 23 8.49 8.56 17.23
C SER A 23 9.84 8.16 16.65
N ALA A 24 10.93 8.30 17.42
CA ALA A 24 12.27 7.90 17.00
C ALA A 24 12.38 6.39 16.74
N ASP A 25 11.83 5.58 17.63
CA ASP A 25 11.83 4.12 17.49
C ASP A 25 10.98 3.67 16.31
N SER A 26 9.81 4.29 16.11
CA SER A 26 8.95 4.00 14.94
C SER A 26 9.67 4.34 13.63
N ARG A 27 10.39 5.47 13.58
CA ARG A 27 11.20 5.85 12.42
C ARG A 27 12.34 4.86 12.19
N LYS A 28 13.04 4.43 13.25
CA LYS A 28 14.15 3.46 13.16
C LYS A 28 13.65 2.10 12.69
N ALA A 29 12.54 1.61 13.26
CA ALA A 29 11.89 0.38 12.86
C ALA A 29 11.41 0.44 11.40
N GLY A 30 10.81 1.56 10.98
CA GLY A 30 10.39 1.78 9.60
C GLY A 30 11.57 1.77 8.61
N LYS A 31 12.68 2.43 8.96
CA LYS A 31 13.91 2.43 8.15
C LYS A 31 14.51 1.03 8.02
N ALA A 32 14.67 0.32 9.13
CA ALA A 32 15.22 -1.03 9.16
C ALA A 32 14.35 -2.02 8.37
N SER A 33 13.03 -1.96 8.56
CA SER A 33 12.07 -2.78 7.82
C SER A 33 12.11 -2.45 6.32
N GLY A 34 12.19 -1.17 5.97
CA GLY A 34 12.34 -0.72 4.58
C GLY A 34 13.62 -1.23 3.92
N GLU A 35 14.75 -1.19 4.63
CA GLU A 35 16.03 -1.71 4.14
C GLU A 35 16.00 -3.24 3.99
N ALA A 36 15.41 -3.96 4.94
CA ALA A 36 15.21 -5.41 4.83
C ALA A 36 14.33 -5.77 3.62
N ARG A 37 13.24 -5.02 3.39
CA ARG A 37 12.36 -5.20 2.23
C ARG A 37 13.09 -4.92 0.90
N ARG A 38 13.93 -3.88 0.84
CA ARG A 38 14.76 -3.57 -0.33
C ARG A 38 15.75 -4.70 -0.59
N ARG A 39 16.55 -5.09 0.40
CA ARG A 39 17.48 -6.23 0.28
C ARG A 39 16.80 -7.51 -0.22
N LYS A 40 15.62 -7.84 0.31
CA LYS A 40 14.85 -9.00 -0.15
C LYS A 40 14.40 -8.87 -1.61
N ARG A 41 13.96 -7.67 -2.02
CA ARG A 41 13.58 -7.38 -3.40
C ARG A 41 14.79 -7.51 -4.33
N ASP A 42 15.89 -6.85 -4.00
CA ASP A 42 17.11 -6.86 -4.79
C ASP A 42 17.63 -8.30 -4.95
N MET A 43 17.61 -9.09 -3.88
CA MET A 43 17.96 -10.52 -3.94
C MET A 43 16.99 -11.34 -4.80
N ALA A 44 15.69 -11.06 -4.73
CA ALA A 44 14.73 -11.74 -5.60
C ALA A 44 14.96 -11.38 -7.07
N GLU A 45 15.32 -10.14 -7.37
CA GLU A 45 15.66 -9.68 -8.71
C GLU A 45 16.96 -10.31 -9.22
N THR A 46 18.00 -10.41 -8.39
CA THR A 46 19.25 -11.08 -8.78
C THR A 46 19.04 -12.58 -9.02
N ILE A 47 18.27 -13.26 -8.17
CA ILE A 47 17.92 -14.68 -8.38
C ILE A 47 17.12 -14.84 -9.66
N LYS A 48 16.14 -13.95 -9.92
CA LYS A 48 15.36 -13.99 -11.16
C LYS A 48 16.28 -13.86 -12.38
N PHE A 49 17.19 -12.90 -12.35
CA PHE A 49 18.18 -12.69 -13.40
C PHE A 49 19.03 -13.95 -13.63
N LEU A 50 19.60 -14.53 -12.57
CA LEU A 50 20.42 -15.75 -12.66
C LEU A 50 19.64 -16.93 -13.26
N MET A 51 18.36 -17.06 -12.93
CA MET A 51 17.49 -18.12 -13.45
C MET A 51 17.09 -17.90 -14.92
N ASP A 52 17.03 -16.65 -15.37
CA ASP A 52 16.71 -16.29 -16.75
C ASP A 52 17.94 -16.36 -17.68
N LEU A 53 19.16 -16.53 -17.14
CA LEU A 53 20.37 -16.72 -17.95
C LEU A 53 20.29 -18.01 -18.79
N PRO A 54 20.90 -18.04 -19.99
CA PRO A 54 21.02 -19.25 -20.76
C PRO A 54 21.92 -20.27 -20.04
N VAL A 55 21.68 -21.55 -20.30
CA VAL A 55 22.53 -22.63 -19.80
C VAL A 55 23.94 -22.45 -20.36
N GLY A 56 24.93 -22.51 -19.47
CA GLY A 56 26.34 -22.30 -19.82
C GLY A 56 26.83 -23.33 -20.84
N THR A 57 27.79 -22.92 -21.66
CA THR A 57 28.44 -23.77 -22.68
C THR A 57 29.13 -25.01 -22.11
N ASN A 58 29.49 -24.98 -20.83
CA ASN A 58 30.12 -26.10 -20.12
C ASN A 58 29.16 -27.28 -19.85
N GLN A 59 27.84 -27.09 -20.00
CA GLN A 59 26.83 -28.12 -19.73
C GLN A 59 26.27 -28.73 -21.03
N LYS A 60 27.14 -29.12 -21.96
CA LYS A 60 26.76 -29.63 -23.29
C LYS A 60 25.80 -30.82 -23.23
N ALA A 61 26.09 -31.80 -22.38
CA ALA A 61 25.24 -32.99 -22.23
C ALA A 61 23.79 -32.65 -21.78
N LEU A 62 23.66 -31.64 -20.92
CA LEU A 62 22.35 -31.18 -20.45
C LEU A 62 21.58 -30.44 -21.54
N LYS A 63 22.27 -29.61 -22.35
CA LYS A 63 21.68 -28.95 -23.52
C LYS A 63 21.19 -29.97 -24.55
N GLU A 64 22.03 -30.95 -24.87
CA GLU A 64 21.67 -32.02 -25.81
C GLU A 64 20.47 -32.83 -25.31
N ALA A 65 20.43 -33.16 -24.02
CA ALA A 65 19.28 -33.82 -23.42
C ALA A 65 18.01 -32.98 -23.56
N MET A 66 18.06 -31.68 -23.25
CA MET A 66 16.91 -30.78 -23.43
C MET A 66 16.47 -30.66 -24.88
N THR A 67 17.41 -30.56 -25.83
CA THR A 67 17.09 -30.54 -27.26
C THR A 67 16.40 -31.83 -27.71
N ARG A 68 16.84 -32.99 -27.23
CA ARG A 68 16.19 -34.29 -27.52
C ARG A 68 14.77 -34.38 -26.99
N PHE A 69 14.49 -33.71 -25.87
CA PHE A 69 13.15 -33.58 -25.30
C PHE A 69 12.29 -32.51 -25.99
N GLY A 70 12.83 -31.81 -26.98
CA GLY A 70 12.10 -30.83 -27.79
C GLY A 70 12.17 -29.39 -27.28
N ILE A 71 13.05 -29.08 -26.32
CA ILE A 71 13.23 -27.71 -25.81
C ILE A 71 14.24 -26.98 -26.72
N PRO A 72 13.81 -25.90 -27.42
CA PRO A 72 14.68 -25.20 -28.35
C PRO A 72 15.76 -24.40 -27.61
N GLU A 73 16.92 -24.18 -28.24
CA GLU A 73 18.10 -23.60 -27.58
C GLU A 73 17.86 -22.19 -27.01
N ASN A 74 16.97 -21.41 -27.62
CA ASN A 74 16.53 -20.11 -27.11
C ASN A 74 15.76 -20.18 -25.79
N GLU A 75 15.17 -21.33 -25.45
CA GLU A 75 14.41 -21.56 -24.22
C GLU A 75 15.21 -22.34 -23.16
N GLN A 76 16.45 -22.72 -23.46
CA GLN A 76 17.36 -23.39 -22.54
C GLN A 76 17.97 -22.40 -21.54
N THR A 77 17.11 -21.92 -20.62
CA THR A 77 17.49 -21.10 -19.46
C THR A 77 17.83 -21.96 -18.25
N GLN A 78 18.51 -21.40 -17.25
CA GLN A 78 18.81 -22.09 -15.99
C GLN A 78 17.53 -22.55 -15.28
N ARG A 79 16.43 -21.78 -15.37
CA ARG A 79 15.12 -22.18 -14.85
C ARG A 79 14.61 -23.46 -15.53
N THR A 80 14.67 -23.51 -16.85
CA THR A 80 14.26 -24.68 -17.63
C THR A 80 15.12 -25.90 -17.31
N ALA A 81 16.44 -25.68 -17.15
CA ALA A 81 17.39 -26.72 -16.77
C ALA A 81 17.08 -27.34 -15.40
N ALA A 82 16.75 -26.50 -14.40
CA ALA A 82 16.38 -26.96 -13.07
C ALA A 82 15.09 -27.80 -13.10
N ALA A 83 14.07 -27.32 -13.82
CA ALA A 83 12.81 -28.05 -13.98
C ALA A 83 13.01 -29.39 -14.71
N PHE A 84 13.84 -29.40 -15.76
CA PHE A 84 14.17 -30.61 -16.51
C PHE A 84 14.86 -31.66 -15.63
N ASN A 85 15.87 -31.26 -14.85
CA ASN A 85 16.52 -32.18 -13.90
C ASN A 85 15.55 -32.74 -12.85
N MET A 86 14.62 -31.91 -12.37
CA MET A 86 13.58 -32.36 -11.45
C MET A 86 12.64 -33.38 -12.11
N MET A 87 12.28 -33.16 -13.37
CA MET A 87 11.50 -34.13 -14.17
C MET A 87 12.25 -35.46 -14.39
N LEU A 88 13.57 -35.42 -14.58
CA LEU A 88 14.39 -36.63 -14.64
C LEU A 88 14.37 -37.40 -13.32
N GLU A 89 14.42 -36.71 -12.18
CA GLU A 89 14.28 -37.35 -10.85
C GLU A 89 12.89 -37.95 -10.63
N VAL A 90 11.84 -37.29 -11.11
CA VAL A 90 10.48 -37.86 -11.10
C VAL A 90 10.43 -39.13 -11.94
N SER A 91 11.04 -39.13 -13.12
CA SER A 91 11.13 -40.32 -13.98
C SER A 91 11.86 -41.50 -13.31
N LYS A 92 12.77 -41.21 -12.37
CA LYS A 92 13.46 -42.21 -11.54
C LYS A 92 12.63 -42.69 -10.34
N GLY A 93 11.42 -42.16 -10.13
CA GLY A 93 10.52 -42.53 -9.04
C GLY A 93 10.66 -41.67 -7.77
N ASN A 94 11.32 -40.50 -7.85
CA ASN A 94 11.42 -39.61 -6.69
C ASN A 94 10.10 -38.87 -6.43
N VAL A 95 9.33 -39.38 -5.46
CA VAL A 95 8.02 -38.82 -5.06
C VAL A 95 8.14 -37.38 -4.52
N GLN A 96 9.25 -37.01 -3.89
CA GLN A 96 9.45 -35.65 -3.39
C GLN A 96 9.65 -34.65 -4.53
N ALA A 97 10.37 -35.06 -5.58
CA ALA A 97 10.51 -34.26 -6.79
C ALA A 97 9.15 -34.05 -7.47
N PHE A 98 8.30 -35.08 -7.49
CA PHE A 98 6.96 -35.01 -8.06
C PHE A 98 6.06 -34.04 -7.28
N ARG A 99 6.06 -34.13 -5.94
CA ARG A 99 5.33 -33.19 -5.08
C ARG A 99 5.77 -31.75 -5.31
N ALA A 100 7.07 -31.52 -5.40
CA ALA A 100 7.60 -30.18 -5.62
C ALA A 100 7.23 -29.62 -7.00
N LEU A 101 7.19 -30.44 -8.06
CA LEU A 101 6.71 -30.00 -9.37
C LEU A 101 5.21 -29.63 -9.33
N ASN A 102 4.37 -30.46 -8.71
CA ASN A 102 2.95 -30.16 -8.57
C ASN A 102 2.72 -28.88 -7.74
N GLU A 103 3.48 -28.69 -6.65
CA GLU A 103 3.37 -27.47 -5.84
C GLU A 103 3.75 -26.20 -6.63
N VAL A 104 4.69 -26.30 -7.58
CA VAL A 104 5.04 -25.19 -8.48
C VAL A 104 3.88 -24.87 -9.44
N GLU A 105 3.21 -25.89 -9.95
CA GLU A 105 2.04 -25.74 -10.81
C GLU A 105 0.85 -25.13 -10.05
N GLU A 106 0.49 -25.72 -8.91
CA GLU A 106 -0.59 -25.23 -8.03
C GLU A 106 -0.35 -23.77 -7.62
N ARG A 107 0.86 -23.41 -7.17
CA ARG A 107 1.20 -22.02 -6.80
C ARG A 107 1.00 -21.03 -7.94
N ARG A 108 1.20 -21.46 -9.19
CA ARG A 108 1.02 -20.60 -10.37
C ARG A 108 -0.45 -20.31 -10.62
N GLU A 109 -1.33 -21.31 -10.47
CA GLU A 109 -2.77 -21.16 -10.63
C GLU A 109 -3.36 -20.27 -9.53
N ASP A 110 -2.97 -20.54 -8.29
CA ASP A 110 -3.31 -19.76 -7.11
C ASP A 110 -2.97 -18.28 -7.26
N SER A 111 -1.77 -18.00 -7.77
CA SER A 111 -1.28 -16.63 -7.96
C SER A 111 -2.06 -15.91 -9.07
N LYS A 112 -2.45 -16.61 -10.15
CA LYS A 112 -3.32 -16.05 -11.20
C LYS A 112 -4.71 -15.71 -10.64
N PHE A 113 -5.30 -16.62 -9.87
CA PHE A 113 -6.61 -16.41 -9.26
C PHE A 113 -6.61 -15.24 -8.29
N ARG A 114 -5.64 -15.19 -7.35
CA ARG A 114 -5.49 -14.07 -6.40
C ARG A 114 -5.32 -12.73 -7.10
N ASN A 115 -4.49 -12.65 -8.14
CA ASN A 115 -4.29 -11.41 -8.90
C ASN A 115 -5.57 -10.98 -9.62
N LYS A 116 -6.33 -11.92 -10.19
CA LYS A 116 -7.62 -11.63 -10.84
C LYS A 116 -8.64 -11.07 -9.84
N GLN A 117 -8.75 -11.70 -8.66
CA GLN A 117 -9.64 -11.23 -7.59
C GLN A 117 -9.26 -9.83 -7.10
N PHE A 118 -7.96 -9.59 -6.89
CA PHE A 118 -7.47 -8.28 -6.46
C PHE A 118 -7.74 -7.18 -7.49
N ASN A 119 -7.52 -7.45 -8.77
CA ASN A 119 -7.80 -6.49 -9.84
C ASN A 119 -9.30 -6.18 -9.97
N TYR A 120 -10.16 -7.19 -9.82
CA TYR A 120 -11.60 -7.02 -9.82
C TYR A 120 -12.06 -6.15 -8.64
N GLN A 121 -11.58 -6.43 -7.43
CA GLN A 121 -11.86 -5.60 -6.26
C GLN A 121 -11.39 -4.15 -6.46
N LYS A 122 -10.17 -3.96 -6.98
CA LYS A 122 -9.63 -2.63 -7.26
C LYS A 122 -10.44 -1.87 -8.33
N GLN A 123 -10.96 -2.56 -9.35
CA GLN A 123 -11.85 -1.95 -10.35
C GLN A 123 -13.17 -1.53 -9.71
N ARG A 124 -13.80 -2.42 -8.93
CA ARG A 124 -15.04 -2.11 -8.22
C ARG A 124 -14.87 -0.94 -7.24
N ASP A 125 -13.78 -0.90 -6.49
CA ASP A 125 -13.52 0.19 -5.54
C ASP A 125 -13.26 1.53 -6.27
N ARG A 126 -12.66 1.51 -7.47
CA ARG A 126 -12.52 2.69 -8.33
C ARG A 126 -13.86 3.14 -8.91
N GLU A 127 -14.68 2.21 -9.38
CA GLU A 127 -16.02 2.50 -9.90
C GLU A 127 -16.93 3.07 -8.80
N MET A 128 -16.86 2.51 -7.58
CA MET A 128 -17.57 3.04 -6.41
C MET A 128 -17.08 4.44 -6.05
N ALA A 129 -15.76 4.67 -6.00
CA ALA A 129 -15.19 5.99 -5.74
C ALA A 129 -15.60 7.01 -6.83
N GLN A 130 -15.62 6.60 -8.10
CA GLN A 130 -16.07 7.44 -9.21
C GLN A 130 -17.57 7.73 -9.13
N ALA A 131 -18.40 6.73 -8.79
CA ALA A 131 -19.84 6.91 -8.58
C ALA A 131 -20.15 7.79 -7.36
N GLU A 132 -19.34 7.74 -6.30
CA GLU A 132 -19.45 8.64 -5.15
C GLU A 132 -19.06 10.07 -5.51
N THR A 133 -17.97 10.27 -6.26
CA THR A 133 -17.58 11.60 -6.74
C THR A 133 -18.53 12.17 -7.82
N GLY A 134 -19.16 11.31 -8.62
CA GLY A 134 -20.14 11.68 -9.64
C GLY A 134 -21.51 12.08 -9.09
N LYS A 135 -21.85 11.65 -7.87
CA LYS A 135 -23.07 12.05 -7.14
C LYS A 135 -22.95 13.39 -6.40
N SER A 136 -21.76 14.00 -6.37
CA SER A 136 -21.55 15.35 -5.83
C SER A 136 -21.06 16.31 -6.91
N SER A 137 -21.66 16.23 -8.10
CA SER A 137 -21.41 17.18 -9.19
C SER A 137 -21.53 18.61 -8.67
N LEU A 138 -20.62 19.50 -9.09
CA LEU A 138 -20.68 20.93 -8.80
C LEU A 138 -22.05 21.52 -9.20
N ALA A 139 -22.67 20.97 -10.25
CA ALA A 139 -24.01 21.33 -10.68
C ALA A 139 -25.09 20.95 -9.64
N ASP A 140 -25.02 19.76 -9.02
CA ASP A 140 -25.98 19.36 -7.97
C ASP A 140 -25.84 20.21 -6.71
N ARG A 141 -24.61 20.64 -6.39
CA ARG A 141 -24.34 21.59 -5.30
C ARG A 141 -24.88 22.99 -5.59
N ILE A 142 -24.77 23.47 -6.83
CA ILE A 142 -25.31 24.75 -7.26
C ILE A 142 -26.84 24.70 -7.28
N ILE A 143 -27.44 23.64 -7.81
CA ILE A 143 -28.91 23.45 -7.84
C ILE A 143 -29.48 23.37 -6.41
N GLY A 144 -28.81 22.66 -5.50
CA GLY A 144 -29.21 22.60 -4.09
C GLY A 144 -29.13 23.95 -3.36
N ALA A 145 -28.18 24.82 -3.74
CA ALA A 145 -28.08 26.17 -3.21
C ALA A 145 -29.18 27.10 -3.76
N TYR A 146 -29.53 26.98 -5.05
CA TYR A 146 -30.65 27.75 -5.63
C TYR A 146 -32.01 27.35 -5.07
N ALA A 147 -32.22 26.06 -4.76
CA ALA A 147 -33.46 25.58 -4.14
C ALA A 147 -33.66 26.07 -2.69
N GLN A 148 -32.63 26.60 -2.03
CA GLN A 148 -32.74 27.21 -0.69
C GLN A 148 -33.15 28.69 -0.73
N HIS A 149 -33.27 29.30 -1.92
CA HIS A 149 -33.53 30.73 -2.08
C HIS A 149 -34.86 31.08 -2.79
N GLU A 150 -35.68 30.08 -3.15
CA GLU A 150 -37.01 30.33 -3.71
C GLU A 150 -38.10 30.18 -2.64
N ASP A 151 -38.30 31.25 -1.86
CA ASP A 151 -39.59 31.65 -1.30
C ASP A 151 -39.61 33.19 -1.19
N PRO A 152 -40.33 33.92 -2.07
CA PRO A 152 -40.44 35.37 -2.04
C PRO A 152 -41.78 35.88 -1.46
N GLU A 153 -41.64 36.84 -0.56
CA GLU A 153 -42.44 38.06 -0.33
C GLU A 153 -43.76 38.06 0.47
N GLY A 154 -43.84 39.00 1.44
CA GLY A 154 -45.08 39.68 1.82
C GLY A 154 -45.15 40.37 3.21
N GLN A 155 -44.54 41.56 3.35
CA GLN A 155 -44.99 42.75 4.17
C GLN A 155 -45.13 42.60 5.71
N GLU A 156 -44.91 43.59 6.60
CA GLU A 156 -44.56 45.01 6.58
C GLU A 156 -44.17 45.41 8.03
N ASP A 157 -43.54 46.58 8.15
CA ASP A 157 -42.93 47.21 9.34
C ASP A 157 -43.78 47.33 10.61
N GLN A 158 -43.14 47.37 11.80
CA GLN A 158 -43.09 48.58 12.65
C GLN A 158 -42.31 48.42 13.98
N GLU A 159 -41.47 49.44 14.21
CA GLU A 159 -41.16 50.09 15.50
C GLU A 159 -40.15 49.46 16.50
N LYS A 160 -38.88 49.90 16.36
CA LYS A 160 -38.06 50.45 17.48
C LYS A 160 -38.46 51.93 17.66
N PRO A 161 -38.21 52.64 18.79
CA PRO A 161 -37.02 52.52 19.66
C PRO A 161 -37.20 52.85 21.17
N ASP A 162 -36.19 52.56 21.98
CA ASP A 162 -35.60 53.49 22.97
C ASP A 162 -34.35 52.81 23.57
N SER A 163 -33.13 53.28 23.26
CA SER A 163 -32.44 54.44 23.83
C SER A 163 -32.10 54.24 25.32
N GLN A 164 -30.84 53.85 25.58
CA GLN A 164 -30.04 54.42 26.67
C GLN A 164 -28.57 54.03 26.51
N THR A 165 -27.86 55.03 25.99
CA THR A 165 -26.44 55.29 26.06
C THR A 165 -26.04 55.55 27.52
N GLU A 166 -24.92 54.99 27.98
CA GLU A 166 -24.05 55.55 29.03
C GLU A 166 -22.78 54.67 29.06
N SER A 167 -21.72 55.09 28.38
CA SER A 167 -20.65 56.01 28.83
C SER A 167 -19.42 55.24 29.31
N GLN A 168 -18.44 55.09 28.42
CA GLN A 168 -17.03 54.93 28.80
C GLN A 168 -16.53 56.24 29.40
N PRO A 169 -15.52 56.17 30.29
CA PRO A 169 -14.47 57.18 30.23
C PRO A 169 -13.11 56.52 29.99
N ASP A 170 -12.40 57.16 29.07
CA ASP A 170 -11.02 56.92 28.69
C ASP A 170 -10.05 57.15 29.85
N GLY A 171 -8.98 56.35 29.89
CA GLY A 171 -7.81 56.51 30.75
C GLY A 171 -6.56 56.30 29.91
N ASP A 172 -6.10 57.41 29.35
CA ASP A 172 -4.90 57.67 28.56
C ASP A 172 -3.58 57.48 29.34
N GLY A 173 -2.48 57.26 28.60
CA GLY A 173 -1.08 57.26 29.05
C GLY A 173 -0.36 55.93 28.79
N GLY A 174 0.46 55.72 27.75
CA GLY A 174 1.22 56.66 26.92
C GLY A 174 2.71 56.54 27.22
N GLY A 175 3.44 55.94 26.26
CA GLY A 175 4.90 56.02 26.04
C GLY A 175 5.79 55.25 27.02
N ASP A 176 7.01 54.84 26.70
CA ASP A 176 7.82 54.69 25.48
C ASP A 176 9.20 54.25 26.02
N ASP A 177 10.06 53.72 25.14
CA ASP A 177 11.53 53.66 25.30
C ASP A 177 12.10 52.63 26.31
N GLU A 178 13.24 51.97 26.11
CA GLU A 178 14.25 51.98 25.05
C GLU A 178 15.15 50.75 25.24
N HIS A 179 15.92 50.45 24.20
CA HIS A 179 17.13 49.64 24.10
C HIS A 179 17.92 49.29 25.38
N SER A 180 18.51 48.08 25.38
CA SER A 180 19.94 47.80 25.63
C SER A 180 20.19 46.30 25.38
N GLU A 181 20.82 45.98 24.24
CA GLU A 181 22.15 45.31 24.14
C GLU A 181 22.14 43.79 24.36
#